data_AF-A0A961XP42-F1
#
_entry.id   AF-A0A961XP42-F1
#
_cell.length_a   1.000
_cell.length_b   1.000
_cell.length_c   1.000
_cell.angle_alpha   90.00
_cell.angle_beta   90.00
_cell.angle_gamma   90.00
#
_symmetry.space_group_name_H-M   'P 1'
#
loop_
_entity.id
_entity.type
_entity.pdbx_description
1 polymer ?
#
loop_
_entity_poly.entity_id
_entity_poly.type
_entity_poly.pdbx_seq_one_letter_code
_entity_poly.pdbx_strand_id
1 'polypeptide(L)' 'MTGEMLLSLFPVGMNPVSLVACALVLGIAGFARGYGGFGFSAITVAGAGFFLPLTVVVPLAILLEIAASVQMA' A
#
# COMPACT_ATOMS: atom_id res chain seq x y z
N MET A 1 -6.79 -8.31 -19.71
CA MET A 1 -6.37 -8.35 -18.29
C MET A 1 -7.64 -8.53 -17.48
N THR A 2 -8.04 -9.79 -17.26
CA THR A 2 -9.34 -10.20 -16.73
C THR A 2 -9.45 -9.88 -15.23
N GLY A 3 -10.63 -9.49 -14.75
CA GLY A 3 -10.87 -9.08 -13.35
C GLY A 3 -10.45 -10.09 -12.28
N GLU A 4 -10.32 -11.37 -12.65
CA GLU A 4 -9.74 -12.45 -11.85
C GLU A 4 -8.31 -12.15 -11.36
N MET A 5 -7.51 -11.44 -12.18
CA MET A 5 -6.14 -11.06 -11.83
C MET A 5 -6.10 -9.89 -10.83
N LEU A 6 -7.13 -9.04 -10.81
CA LEU A 6 -7.27 -8.01 -9.77
C LEU A 6 -7.67 -8.65 -8.44
N LEU A 7 -8.53 -9.67 -8.45
CA LEU A 7 -8.92 -10.39 -7.25
C LEU A 7 -7.79 -11.25 -6.67
N SER A 8 -6.89 -11.80 -7.49
CA SER A 8 -5.69 -12.52 -7.00
C SER A 8 -4.58 -11.60 -6.48
N LEU A 9 -4.60 -10.31 -6.84
CA LEU A 9 -3.71 -9.29 -6.28
C LEU A 9 -4.12 -8.86 -4.86
N PHE A 10 -5.40 -9.01 -4.49
CA PHE A 10 -5.84 -8.90 -3.11
C PHE A 10 -5.62 -10.25 -2.42
N PRO A 11 -4.68 -10.39 -1.48
CA PRO A 11 -4.53 -11.63 -0.74
C PRO A 11 -5.67 -11.71 0.28
N VAL A 12 -6.85 -12.14 -0.17
CA VAL A 12 -7.94 -12.59 0.68
C VAL A 12 -7.48 -13.93 1.28
N GLY A 13 -6.70 -13.83 2.36
CA GLY A 13 -5.99 -14.95 2.99
C GLY A 13 -4.78 -14.54 3.84
N MET A 14 -4.53 -13.24 4.04
CA MET A 14 -3.39 -12.77 4.84
C MET A 14 -3.57 -13.07 6.33
N ASN A 15 -2.48 -13.46 7.00
CA ASN A 15 -2.46 -13.60 8.45
C ASN A 15 -2.85 -12.26 9.12
N PRO A 16 -3.71 -12.26 10.16
CA PRO A 16 -4.16 -11.02 10.80
C PRO A 16 -3.00 -10.16 11.34
N VAL A 17 -1.87 -10.77 11.71
CA VAL A 17 -0.67 -10.03 12.13
C VAL A 17 -0.06 -9.23 10.98
N SER A 18 0.04 -9.82 9.79
CA SER A 18 0.56 -9.15 8.60
C SER A 18 -0.34 -7.99 8.18
N LEU A 19 -1.67 -8.14 8.33
CA LEU A 19 -2.63 -7.08 8.05
C LEU A 19 -2.39 -5.87 8.97
N VAL A 20 -2.25 -6.11 10.27
CA VAL A 20 -1.97 -5.05 11.25
C VAL A 20 -0.60 -4.41 10.98
N ALA A 21 0.42 -5.21 10.65
CA ALA A 21 1.74 -4.70 10.33
C ALA A 21 1.72 -3.79 9.08
N CYS A 22 1.04 -4.20 8.01
CA CYS A 22 0.88 -3.37 6.81
C CYS A 22 0.11 -2.08 7.10
N ALA A 23 -0.96 -2.15 7.89
CA ALA A 23 -1.72 -0.96 8.29
C ALA A 23 -0.85 0.02 9.09
N LEU A 24 -0.02 -0.48 10.01
CA LEU A 24 0.93 0.34 10.75
C LEU A 24 1.98 0.98 9.84
N VAL A 25 2.56 0.23 8.89
CA VAL A 25 3.51 0.77 7.92
C VAL A 25 2.88 1.91 7.11
N LEU A 26 1.67 1.71 6.58
CA LEU A 26 0.95 2.73 5.81
C LEU A 26 0.63 3.96 6.67
N GLY A 27 0.18 3.76 7.91
CA GLY A 27 -0.09 4.83 8.86
C GLY A 27 1.17 5.65 9.21
N ILE A 28 2.30 4.97 9.46
CA ILE A 28 3.59 5.61 9.72
C ILE A 28 4.09 6.36 8.48
N ALA A 29 4.00 5.74 7.30
CA ALA A 29 4.40 6.37 6.04
C ALA A 29 3.59 7.65 5.77
N GLY A 30 2.26 7.57 5.96
CA GLY A 30 1.34 8.70 5.82
C GLY A 30 1.60 9.80 6.85
N PHE A 31 1.87 9.46 8.11
CA PHE A 31 2.18 10.44 9.15
C PHE A 31 3.54 11.12 8.94
N ALA A 32 4.58 10.36 8.58
CA ALA A 32 5.94 10.87 8.49
C ALA A 32 6.17 11.77 7.27
N ARG A 33 5.48 11.51 6.15
CA ARG A 33 5.75 12.20 4.87
C ARG A 33 4.52 12.71 4.14
N GLY A 34 3.31 12.42 4.61
CA GLY A 34 2.07 12.68 3.89
C GLY A 34 1.88 11.69 2.75
N TYR A 35 0.63 11.41 2.37
CA TYR A 35 0.28 10.47 1.30
C TYR A 35 0.61 10.97 -0.12
N GLY A 36 1.40 12.02 -0.30
CA GLY A 36 1.58 12.71 -1.58
C GLY A 36 3.04 13.02 -1.92
N GLY A 37 3.93 12.03 -1.88
CA GLY A 37 5.31 12.23 -2.29
C GLY A 37 6.22 11.00 -2.20
N PHE A 38 7.40 11.10 -2.81
CA PHE A 38 8.41 10.04 -2.94
C PHE A 38 8.75 9.33 -1.61
N GLY A 39 8.69 10.05 -0.48
CA GLY A 39 8.94 9.49 0.84
C GLY A 39 7.88 8.50 1.33
N PHE A 40 6.61 8.68 0.96
CA PHE A 40 5.53 7.75 1.30
C PHE A 40 5.70 6.41 0.58
N SER A 41 5.93 6.46 -0.73
CA SER A 41 6.21 5.27 -1.52
C SER A 41 7.48 4.54 -1.05
N ALA A 42 8.54 5.25 -0.67
CA ALA A 42 9.76 4.62 -0.15
C ALA A 42 9.51 3.82 1.15
N ILE A 43 8.80 4.41 2.12
CA ILE A 43 8.49 3.75 3.40
C ILE A 43 7.49 2.60 3.18
N THR A 44 6.48 2.81 2.34
CA THR A 44 5.46 1.80 2.03
C THR A 44 6.06 0.58 1.33
N VAL A 45 6.88 0.80 0.29
CA VAL A 45 7.50 -0.30 -0.48
C VAL A 45 8.52 -1.05 0.38
N ALA A 46 9.36 -0.34 1.14
CA ALA A 46 10.33 -0.98 2.01
C ALA A 46 9.68 -1.75 3.16
N GLY A 47 8.63 -1.19 3.79
CA GLY A 47 7.98 -1.80 4.95
C GLY A 47 6.98 -2.89 4.59
N ALA A 48 6.03 -2.61 3.69
CA ALA A 48 4.99 -3.56 3.32
C ALA A 48 5.53 -4.69 2.44
N GLY A 49 6.65 -4.47 1.73
CA GLY A 49 7.35 -5.49 0.95
C GLY A 49 7.87 -6.68 1.76
N PHE A 50 7.97 -6.56 3.09
CA PHE A 50 8.29 -7.69 3.97
C PHE A 50 7.14 -8.68 4.14
N PHE A 51 5.90 -8.23 3.93
CA PHE A 51 4.68 -9.01 4.19
C PHE A 51 3.91 -9.35 2.92
N LEU A 52 4.05 -8.52 1.88
CA LEU A 52 3.32 -8.61 0.62
C LEU A 52 4.29 -8.59 -0.56
N PRO A 53 3.97 -9.31 -1.66
CA PRO A 53 4.76 -9.23 -2.86
C PRO A 53 4.76 -7.80 -3.44
N LEU A 54 5.93 -7.34 -3.89
CA LEU A 54 6.11 -5.98 -4.43
C LEU A 54 5.22 -5.67 -5.65
N THR A 55 4.80 -6.72 -6.38
CA THR A 55 3.83 -6.64 -7.48
C THR A 55 2.46 -6.12 -7.02
N VAL A 56 2.15 -6.20 -5.73
CA VAL A 56 0.93 -5.66 -5.11
C VAL A 56 1.23 -4.33 -4.40
N VAL A 57 2.36 -4.25 -3.69
CA VAL A 57 2.70 -3.08 -2.85
C VAL A 57 2.91 -1.81 -3.69
N VAL A 58 3.60 -1.90 -4.83
CA VAL A 58 3.89 -0.72 -5.67
C VAL A 58 2.60 -0.13 -6.28
N PRO A 59 1.72 -0.91 -6.93
CA PRO A 59 0.43 -0.39 -7.39
C PRO A 59 -0.44 0.17 -6.27
N LEU A 60 -0.44 -0.47 -5.09
CA LEU A 60 -1.18 0.00 -3.93
C LEU A 60 -0.71 1.39 -3.46
N ALA A 61 0.61 1.61 -3.38
CA ALA A 61 1.17 2.91 -2.99
C ALA A 61 0.71 4.01 -3.96
N ILE A 62 0.75 3.76 -5.27
CA ILE A 62 0.29 4.72 -6.29
C ILE A 62 -1.22 4.99 -6.14
N LEU A 63 -2.04 3.96 -5.91
CA LEU A 63 -3.48 4.15 -5.71
C LEU A 63 -3.78 5.01 -4.48
N LEU A 64 -3.03 4.84 -3.39
CA LEU A 64 -3.17 5.67 -2.20
C LEU A 64 -2.72 7.11 -2.44
N GLU A 65 -1.65 7.33 -3.21
CA GLU A 65 -1.22 8.67 -3.61
C GLU A 65 -2.29 9.38 -4.46
N ILE A 66 -2.88 8.68 -5.44
CA ILE A 66 -3.97 9.22 -6.25
C ILE A 66 -5.20 9.53 -5.39
N ALA A 67 -5.60 8.60 -4.52
CA ALA A 67 -6.75 8.80 -3.62
C ALA A 67 -6.55 10.00 -2.70
N ALA A 68 -5.34 10.17 -2.16
CA ALA A 68 -4.97 11.32 -1.35
C ALA A 68 -4.99 12.63 -2.16
N SER A 69 -4.50 12.62 -3.41
CA SER A 69 -4.60 13.78 -4.30
C SER A 69 -6.04 14.17 -4.61
N VAL A 70 -6.94 13.21 -4.82
CA VAL A 70 -8.37 13.48 -5.05
C VAL A 70 -9.04 14.04 -3.80
N GLN A 71 -8.70 13.56 -2.61
CA GLN A 71 -9.28 14.06 -1.36
C GLN A 71 -8.80 15.47 -0.97
N MET A 72 -7.64 15.88 -1.50
CA MET A 72 -7.09 17.23 -1.31
C MET A 72 -7.53 18.23 -2.41
N ALA A 73 -8.30 17.78 -3.42
CA ALA A 73 -8.86 18.60 -4.49
C ALA A 73 -10.29 19.06 -4.14
#